data_AF-A0A7C5DYW5-F1
#
_entry.id   AF-A0A7C5DYW5-F1
#
_cell.length_a   1.000
_cell.length_b   1.000
_cell.length_c   1.000
_cell.angle_alpha   90.00
_cell.angle_beta   90.00
_cell.angle_gamma   90.00
#
_symmetry.space_group_name_H-M   'P 1'
#
loop_
_entity.id
_entity.type
_entity.pdbx_description
1 polymer ?
#
loop_
_entity_poly.entity_id
_entity_poly.type
_entity_poly.pdbx_seq_one_letter_code
_entity_poly.pdbx_strand_id
1 'polypeptide(L)'
;MCGLKRYLLLSFTIICLLLSPLLGIEEEGPKAELPVLITSCGQSPGATMIKVIFMKLKFEQPVPAYTAKMQAVPQDLISAKEAGNPYKSLIIVMGASLKGMGAAGISIDDERSRTESLINEARKQGITVIGAHIEGMKRRAQGAAPGDNTDELSIDAVAPISDILIINKDGDQDKRFSIIAEENGIPMVVVEKNLELMEELGRMFSR
;
A
#
# COMPACT_ATOMS: atom_id res chain seq x y z
N MET A 1 -38.93 21.12 53.00
CA MET A 1 -37.57 20.69 52.57
C MET A 1 -37.61 19.74 51.35
N CYS A 2 -38.55 19.89 50.41
CA CYS A 2 -38.75 18.91 49.32
C CYS A 2 -38.11 19.32 47.97
N GLY A 3 -37.80 20.60 47.75
CA GLY A 3 -37.24 21.10 46.49
C GLY A 3 -35.74 20.83 46.30
N LEU A 4 -34.94 20.92 47.37
CA LEU A 4 -33.47 20.84 47.27
C LEU A 4 -32.97 19.45 46.84
N LYS A 5 -33.64 18.37 47.25
CA LYS A 5 -33.33 16.99 46.81
C LYS A 5 -33.58 16.78 45.31
N ARG A 6 -34.55 17.50 44.73
CA ARG A 6 -34.94 17.35 43.32
C ARG A 6 -33.93 18.02 42.38
N TYR A 7 -33.36 19.17 42.77
CA TYR A 7 -32.25 19.81 42.06
C TYR A 7 -30.94 19.05 42.22
N LEU A 8 -30.69 18.44 43.39
CA LEU A 8 -29.49 17.64 43.61
C LEU A 8 -29.50 16.34 42.79
N LEU A 9 -30.67 15.67 42.66
CA LEU A 9 -30.82 14.52 41.76
C LEU A 9 -30.72 14.92 40.28
N LEU A 10 -31.32 16.03 39.85
CA LEU A 10 -31.20 16.49 38.46
C LEU A 10 -29.76 16.91 38.10
N SER A 11 -29.06 17.55 39.03
CA SER A 11 -27.66 17.95 38.85
C SER A 11 -26.72 16.75 38.75
N PHE A 12 -26.96 15.68 39.51
CA PHE A 12 -26.13 14.48 39.46
C PHE A 12 -26.30 13.71 38.14
N THR A 13 -27.52 13.65 37.61
CA THR A 13 -27.80 12.98 36.32
C THR A 13 -27.21 13.72 35.12
N ILE A 14 -27.15 15.06 35.15
CA ILE A 14 -26.55 15.87 34.08
C ILE A 14 -25.01 15.76 34.08
N ILE A 15 -24.39 15.65 35.26
CA ILE A 15 -22.93 15.48 35.39
C ILE A 15 -22.49 14.08 34.92
N CYS A 16 -23.29 13.05 35.15
CA CYS A 16 -22.98 11.69 34.64
C CYS A 16 -23.10 11.56 33.11
N LEU A 17 -23.96 12.34 32.44
CA LEU A 17 -24.05 12.31 30.97
C LEU A 17 -22.83 12.96 30.28
N LEU A 18 -22.20 13.95 30.93
CA LEU A 18 -21.00 14.63 30.44
C LEU A 18 -19.69 13.87 30.71
N LEU A 19 -19.75 12.79 31.49
CA LEU A 19 -18.62 11.91 31.82
C LEU A 19 -18.70 10.54 31.11
N SER A 20 -19.33 10.49 29.94
CA SER A 20 -19.14 9.35 29.06
C SER A 20 -17.67 9.36 28.63
N PRO A 21 -16.85 8.33 28.94
CA PRO A 21 -15.56 8.23 28.27
C PRO A 21 -15.88 8.13 26.78
N LEU A 22 -15.40 9.10 26.02
CA LEU A 22 -15.31 9.00 24.58
C LEU A 22 -14.46 7.75 24.34
N LEU A 23 -15.12 6.60 24.14
CA LEU A 23 -14.52 5.39 23.62
C LEU A 23 -13.94 5.84 22.29
N GLY A 24 -12.65 6.15 22.29
CA GLY A 24 -11.89 6.32 21.07
C GLY A 24 -12.05 5.02 20.33
N ILE A 25 -12.84 5.06 19.26
CA ILE A 25 -12.67 4.10 18.19
C ILE A 25 -11.27 4.46 17.68
N GLU A 26 -10.25 3.72 18.12
CA GLU A 26 -9.02 3.66 17.36
C GLU A 26 -9.45 3.19 15.97
N GLU A 27 -9.44 4.09 14.99
CA GLU A 27 -9.44 3.63 13.61
C GLU A 27 -8.18 2.78 13.47
N GLU A 28 -8.36 1.46 13.53
CA GLU A 28 -7.32 0.53 13.12
C GLU A 28 -6.95 0.93 11.70
N GLY A 29 -5.75 1.50 11.56
CA GLY A 29 -5.23 1.91 10.27
C GLY A 29 -5.23 0.75 9.26
N PRO A 30 -5.03 1.04 7.97
CA PRO A 30 -5.16 0.03 6.93
C PRO A 30 -4.34 -1.22 7.24
N LYS A 31 -5.02 -2.38 7.29
CA LYS A 31 -4.40 -3.67 7.59
C LYS A 31 -3.96 -4.35 6.29
N ALA A 32 -2.72 -4.82 6.27
CA ALA A 32 -2.22 -5.70 5.21
C ALA A 32 -2.45 -7.17 5.60
N GLU A 33 -2.95 -7.97 4.68
CA GLU A 33 -3.29 -9.37 4.95
C GLU A 33 -3.01 -10.29 3.75
N LEU A 34 -2.83 -11.58 4.04
CA LEU A 34 -2.68 -12.63 3.04
C LEU A 34 -4.04 -13.17 2.58
N PRO A 35 -4.20 -13.61 1.32
CA PRO A 35 -3.15 -13.68 0.29
C PRO A 35 -2.95 -12.34 -0.44
N VAL A 36 -1.74 -12.11 -0.94
CA VAL A 36 -1.34 -10.87 -1.60
C VAL A 36 -1.09 -11.06 -3.10
N LEU A 37 -1.57 -10.12 -3.93
CA LEU A 37 -1.15 -10.00 -5.32
C LEU A 37 -0.01 -8.99 -5.43
N ILE A 38 1.10 -9.37 -6.07
CA ILE A 38 2.27 -8.51 -6.30
C ILE A 38 2.36 -8.18 -7.79
N THR A 39 2.36 -6.90 -8.13
CA THR A 39 2.48 -6.40 -9.50
C THR A 39 3.47 -5.24 -9.57
N SER A 40 3.86 -4.86 -10.79
CA SER A 40 4.59 -3.63 -11.08
C SER A 40 3.64 -2.56 -11.65
N CYS A 41 3.94 -1.29 -11.42
CA CYS A 41 3.53 -0.16 -12.25
C CYS A 41 4.80 0.37 -12.92
N GLY A 42 5.01 -0.03 -14.18
CA GLY A 42 6.25 0.20 -14.91
C GLY A 42 7.06 -1.08 -15.07
N GLN A 43 8.32 -0.91 -15.45
CA GLN A 43 9.26 -2.02 -15.63
C GLN A 43 10.49 -1.83 -14.75
N SER A 44 10.49 -2.53 -13.61
CA SER A 44 11.61 -2.58 -12.69
C SER A 44 11.74 -3.95 -12.01
N PRO A 45 12.93 -4.30 -11.48
CA PRO A 45 13.13 -5.55 -10.76
C PRO A 45 12.44 -5.62 -9.38
N GLY A 46 11.95 -4.50 -8.84
CA GLY A 46 11.43 -4.43 -7.46
C GLY A 46 10.29 -5.41 -7.16
N ALA A 47 9.31 -5.57 -8.06
CA ALA A 47 8.23 -6.57 -7.86
C ALA A 47 8.77 -8.01 -7.79
N THR A 48 9.84 -8.31 -8.52
CA THR A 48 10.54 -9.60 -8.44
C THR A 48 11.31 -9.73 -7.13
N MET A 49 11.90 -8.65 -6.60
CA MET A 49 12.56 -8.67 -5.30
C MET A 49 11.56 -8.95 -4.17
N ILE A 50 10.38 -8.31 -4.17
CA ILE A 50 9.32 -8.58 -3.20
C ILE A 50 8.88 -10.04 -3.29
N LYS A 51 8.65 -10.57 -4.50
CA LYS A 51 8.36 -12.00 -4.71
C LYS A 51 9.40 -12.90 -4.01
N VAL A 52 10.70 -12.63 -4.20
CA VAL A 52 11.78 -13.41 -3.58
C VAL A 52 11.76 -13.29 -2.05
N ILE A 53 11.42 -12.14 -1.50
CA ILE A 53 11.26 -11.96 -0.05
C ILE A 53 10.10 -12.81 0.48
N PHE A 54 8.94 -12.77 -0.17
CA PHE A 54 7.79 -13.60 0.20
C PHE A 54 8.11 -15.10 0.12
N MET A 55 8.89 -15.54 -0.88
CA MET A 55 9.41 -16.91 -0.95
C MET A 55 10.25 -17.30 0.27
N LYS A 56 11.06 -16.37 0.79
CA LYS A 56 11.94 -16.60 1.94
C LYS A 56 11.19 -16.58 3.28
N LEU A 57 10.14 -15.75 3.39
CA LEU A 57 9.30 -15.64 4.59
C LEU A 57 8.47 -16.89 4.85
N LYS A 58 8.15 -17.69 3.81
CA LYS A 58 7.49 -18.99 3.93
C LYS A 58 6.23 -18.97 4.81
N PHE A 59 5.34 -18.00 4.55
CA PHE A 59 4.06 -17.93 5.26
C PHE A 59 3.26 -19.23 5.12
N GLU A 60 2.85 -19.79 6.26
CA GLU A 60 2.00 -20.97 6.31
C GLU A 60 0.53 -20.56 6.12
N GLN A 61 -0.08 -21.00 5.03
CA GLN A 61 -1.46 -20.68 4.67
C GLN A 61 -2.10 -21.87 3.91
N PRO A 62 -3.43 -22.06 3.99
CA PRO A 62 -4.12 -23.09 3.22
C PRO A 62 -4.13 -22.82 1.70
N VAL A 63 -3.89 -21.56 1.32
CA VAL A 63 -3.76 -21.09 -0.06
C VAL A 63 -2.38 -20.44 -0.26
N PRO A 64 -1.87 -20.29 -1.48
CA PRO A 64 -0.61 -19.56 -1.70
C PRO A 64 -0.68 -18.17 -1.08
N ALA A 65 0.25 -17.87 -0.17
CA ALA A 65 0.28 -16.59 0.54
C ALA A 65 0.45 -15.39 -0.41
N TYR A 66 1.06 -15.60 -1.57
CA TYR A 66 1.23 -14.56 -2.57
C TYR A 66 1.12 -15.12 -3.99
N THR A 67 0.74 -14.25 -4.91
CA THR A 67 0.89 -14.44 -6.36
C THR A 67 1.65 -13.24 -6.91
N ALA A 68 2.65 -13.48 -7.78
CA ALA A 68 3.37 -12.40 -8.45
C ALA A 68 3.04 -12.41 -9.95
N LYS A 69 2.38 -11.34 -10.42
CA LYS A 69 2.05 -11.12 -11.82
C LYS A 69 2.41 -9.69 -12.18
N MET A 70 3.48 -9.52 -12.97
CA MET A 70 4.09 -8.19 -13.21
C MET A 70 3.14 -7.21 -13.92
N GLN A 71 2.22 -7.74 -14.73
CA GLN A 71 1.18 -7.00 -15.42
C GLN A 71 -0.19 -7.50 -14.98
N ALA A 72 -0.48 -7.41 -13.68
CA ALA A 72 -1.80 -7.75 -13.17
C ALA A 72 -2.88 -6.82 -13.77
N VAL A 73 -4.06 -7.37 -14.01
CA VAL A 73 -5.23 -6.64 -14.52
C VAL A 73 -6.42 -6.89 -13.58
N PRO A 74 -7.49 -6.06 -13.64
CA PRO A 74 -8.68 -6.24 -12.79
C PRO A 74 -9.22 -7.67 -12.78
N GLN A 75 -9.19 -8.35 -13.94
CA GLN A 75 -9.66 -9.73 -14.07
C GLN A 75 -8.92 -10.72 -13.15
N ASP A 76 -7.66 -10.45 -12.79
CA ASP A 76 -6.92 -11.30 -11.85
C ASP A 76 -7.51 -11.26 -10.43
N LEU A 77 -8.00 -10.09 -10.01
CA LEU A 77 -8.69 -9.93 -8.73
C LEU A 77 -10.07 -10.58 -8.78
N ILE A 78 -10.82 -10.31 -9.85
CA ILE A 78 -12.17 -10.86 -10.08
C ILE A 78 -12.14 -12.39 -10.09
N SER A 79 -11.28 -12.99 -10.92
CA SER A 79 -11.20 -14.45 -11.03
C SER A 79 -10.70 -15.13 -9.75
N ALA A 80 -9.80 -14.50 -8.99
CA ALA A 80 -9.37 -15.03 -7.69
C ALA A 80 -10.55 -15.07 -6.69
N LYS A 81 -11.35 -14.00 -6.65
CA LYS A 81 -12.56 -13.93 -5.83
C LYS A 81 -13.61 -14.97 -6.25
N GLU A 82 -13.88 -15.10 -7.55
CA GLU A 82 -14.82 -16.09 -8.10
C GLU A 82 -14.37 -17.54 -7.83
N ALA A 83 -13.07 -17.78 -7.81
CA ALA A 83 -12.48 -19.07 -7.46
C ALA A 83 -12.46 -19.36 -5.93
N GLY A 84 -13.02 -18.48 -5.10
CA GLY A 84 -13.07 -18.63 -3.64
C GLY A 84 -11.74 -18.32 -2.93
N ASN A 85 -10.77 -17.71 -3.63
CA ASN A 85 -9.45 -17.36 -3.10
C ASN A 85 -9.18 -15.85 -3.29
N PRO A 86 -10.02 -14.95 -2.75
CA PRO A 86 -9.83 -13.52 -2.94
C PRO A 86 -8.51 -13.06 -2.32
N TYR A 87 -7.81 -12.16 -3.01
CA TYR A 87 -6.70 -11.43 -2.41
C TYR A 87 -7.23 -10.46 -1.36
N LYS A 88 -6.45 -10.24 -0.31
CA LYS A 88 -6.74 -9.24 0.73
C LYS A 88 -5.82 -8.02 0.64
N SER A 89 -4.67 -8.16 -0.01
CA SER A 89 -3.78 -7.06 -0.29
C SER A 89 -3.26 -7.10 -1.73
N LEU A 90 -2.93 -5.92 -2.24
CA LEU A 90 -2.32 -5.69 -3.53
C LEU A 90 -1.07 -4.85 -3.32
N ILE A 91 0.12 -5.43 -3.57
CA ILE A 91 1.38 -4.69 -3.61
C ILE A 91 1.65 -4.26 -5.04
N ILE A 92 1.76 -2.95 -5.25
CA ILE A 92 2.13 -2.34 -6.53
C ILE A 92 3.50 -1.71 -6.36
N VAL A 93 4.50 -2.28 -7.04
CA VAL A 93 5.85 -1.70 -7.03
C VAL A 93 5.93 -0.59 -8.08
N MET A 94 6.20 0.62 -7.61
CA MET A 94 6.53 1.79 -8.43
C MET A 94 7.98 1.69 -8.86
N GLY A 95 8.21 1.87 -10.16
CA GLY A 95 9.49 1.55 -10.77
C GLY A 95 9.40 1.48 -12.28
N ALA A 96 9.97 2.46 -12.98
CA ALA A 96 10.02 2.46 -14.44
C ALA A 96 11.33 3.04 -14.99
N SER A 97 11.63 2.66 -16.23
CA SER A 97 12.66 3.31 -17.03
C SER A 97 12.25 3.29 -18.50
N LEU A 98 12.45 4.40 -19.21
CA LEU A 98 12.08 4.51 -20.62
C LEU A 98 12.78 3.44 -21.46
N LYS A 99 14.04 3.12 -21.15
CA LYS A 99 14.79 2.06 -21.83
C LYS A 99 14.16 0.68 -21.63
N GLY A 100 13.82 0.32 -20.39
CA GLY A 100 13.22 -0.98 -20.07
C GLY A 100 11.83 -1.13 -20.70
N MET A 101 11.01 -0.09 -20.60
CA MET A 101 9.68 -0.04 -21.19
C MET A 101 9.72 -0.08 -22.72
N GLY A 102 10.62 0.68 -23.35
CA GLY A 102 10.81 0.67 -24.80
C GLY A 102 11.24 -0.69 -25.34
N ALA A 103 12.13 -1.41 -24.63
CA ALA A 103 12.54 -2.77 -25.00
C ALA A 103 11.39 -3.80 -24.88
N ALA A 104 10.47 -3.57 -23.95
CA ALA A 104 9.30 -4.42 -23.73
C ALA A 104 8.10 -4.03 -24.63
N GLY A 105 8.18 -2.91 -25.36
CA GLY A 105 7.05 -2.38 -26.14
C GLY A 105 5.89 -1.90 -25.27
N ILE A 106 6.17 -1.43 -24.06
CA ILE A 106 5.16 -0.98 -23.08
C ILE A 106 5.15 0.55 -23.03
N SER A 107 3.96 1.15 -23.14
CA SER A 107 3.77 2.59 -22.92
C SER A 107 3.55 2.88 -21.43
N ILE A 108 4.12 3.97 -20.92
CA ILE A 108 3.85 4.42 -19.56
C ILE A 108 2.38 4.85 -19.39
N ASP A 109 1.74 5.39 -20.42
CA ASP A 109 0.33 5.80 -20.33
C ASP A 109 -0.62 4.59 -20.27
N ASP A 110 -0.33 3.54 -21.04
CA ASP A 110 -1.07 2.27 -20.96
C ASP A 110 -0.89 1.63 -19.58
N GLU A 111 0.33 1.72 -19.04
CA GLU A 111 0.68 1.16 -17.75
C GLU A 111 -0.02 1.90 -16.60
N ARG A 112 -0.12 3.22 -16.67
CA ARG A 112 -0.91 4.04 -15.74
C ARG A 112 -2.38 3.67 -15.81
N SER A 113 -2.94 3.57 -17.01
CA SER A 113 -4.35 3.21 -17.23
C SER A 113 -4.68 1.81 -16.70
N ARG A 114 -3.78 0.85 -16.91
CA ARG A 114 -3.87 -0.51 -16.36
C ARG A 114 -3.83 -0.51 -14.84
N THR A 115 -2.90 0.25 -14.27
CA THR A 115 -2.68 0.33 -12.83
C THR A 115 -3.85 1.00 -12.13
N GLU A 116 -4.36 2.11 -12.67
CA GLU A 116 -5.55 2.79 -12.17
C GLU A 116 -6.77 1.86 -12.19
N SER A 117 -6.98 1.13 -13.30
CA SER A 117 -8.07 0.15 -13.41
C SER A 117 -7.96 -0.96 -12.36
N LEU A 118 -6.75 -1.46 -12.12
CA LEU A 118 -6.47 -2.48 -11.12
C LEU A 118 -6.72 -1.98 -9.69
N ILE A 119 -6.26 -0.76 -9.36
CA ILE A 119 -6.50 -0.13 -8.05
C ILE A 119 -7.99 0.08 -7.83
N ASN A 120 -8.71 0.59 -8.84
CA ASN A 120 -10.16 0.78 -8.76
C ASN A 120 -10.89 -0.53 -8.48
N GLU A 121 -10.46 -1.64 -9.07
CA GLU A 121 -11.04 -2.95 -8.77
C GLU A 121 -10.68 -3.45 -7.36
N ALA A 122 -9.43 -3.27 -6.93
CA ALA A 122 -9.01 -3.59 -5.56
C ALA A 122 -9.87 -2.85 -4.52
N ARG A 123 -10.11 -1.56 -4.74
CA ARG A 123 -10.97 -0.72 -3.89
C ARG A 123 -12.40 -1.24 -3.80
N LYS A 124 -13.02 -1.61 -4.93
CA LYS A 124 -14.38 -2.19 -4.95
C LYS A 124 -14.48 -3.48 -4.14
N GLN A 125 -13.38 -4.23 -4.05
CA GLN A 125 -13.33 -5.49 -3.32
C GLN A 125 -12.90 -5.33 -1.86
N GLY A 126 -12.55 -4.12 -1.41
CA GLY A 126 -12.02 -3.88 -0.06
C GLY A 126 -10.61 -4.41 0.13
N ILE A 127 -9.82 -4.50 -0.94
CA ILE A 127 -8.43 -4.97 -0.92
C ILE A 127 -7.51 -3.79 -0.55
N THR A 128 -6.63 -4.00 0.43
CA THR A 128 -5.63 -3.00 0.84
C THR A 128 -4.57 -2.83 -0.24
N VAL A 129 -4.39 -1.59 -0.72
CA VAL A 129 -3.42 -1.21 -1.76
C VAL A 129 -2.14 -0.71 -1.11
N ILE A 130 -1.04 -1.39 -1.38
CA ILE A 130 0.29 -1.09 -0.83
C ILE A 130 1.18 -0.63 -1.96
N GLY A 131 1.54 0.65 -1.97
CA GLY A 131 2.53 1.20 -2.88
C GLY A 131 3.93 0.92 -2.36
N ALA A 132 4.82 0.38 -3.20
CA ALA A 132 6.20 0.13 -2.80
C ALA A 132 7.20 0.75 -3.78
N HIS A 133 8.23 1.43 -3.27
CA HIS A 133 9.40 1.84 -4.06
C HIS A 133 10.67 1.41 -3.31
N ILE A 134 11.22 0.26 -3.68
CA ILE A 134 12.26 -0.41 -2.87
C ILE A 134 13.67 -0.34 -3.48
N GLU A 135 13.82 0.38 -4.60
CA GLU A 135 15.03 0.35 -5.42
C GLU A 135 15.95 1.57 -5.23
N GLY A 136 15.45 2.60 -4.56
CA GLY A 136 16.22 3.78 -4.18
C GLY A 136 16.41 4.82 -5.29
N MET A 137 16.94 6.00 -4.94
CA MET A 137 17.12 7.13 -5.87
C MET A 137 18.08 6.79 -7.00
N LYS A 138 19.02 5.87 -6.80
CA LYS A 138 19.87 5.41 -7.89
C LYS A 138 19.05 4.76 -9.00
N ARG A 139 17.95 4.07 -8.77
CA ARG A 139 17.13 3.55 -9.87
C ARG A 139 16.12 4.55 -10.40
N ARG A 140 15.55 5.37 -9.51
CA ARG A 140 14.70 6.50 -9.89
C ARG A 140 15.42 7.53 -10.77
N ALA A 141 16.70 7.77 -10.51
CA ALA A 141 17.56 8.71 -11.26
C ALA A 141 18.49 8.04 -12.30
N GLN A 142 19.08 6.86 -12.02
CA GLN A 142 19.86 6.11 -13.02
C GLN A 142 18.94 5.23 -13.86
N GLY A 143 18.55 5.76 -15.00
CA GLY A 143 17.62 5.12 -15.93
C GLY A 143 16.92 6.17 -16.77
N ALA A 144 16.76 7.37 -16.19
CA ALA A 144 16.25 8.51 -16.89
C ALA A 144 17.28 9.05 -17.89
N ALA A 145 17.07 8.80 -19.18
CA ALA A 145 17.62 9.68 -20.19
C ALA A 145 17.14 11.12 -19.94
N PRO A 146 17.82 12.17 -20.42
CA PRO A 146 17.25 13.51 -20.41
C PRO A 146 15.81 13.49 -20.97
N GLY A 147 14.83 13.85 -20.15
CA GLY A 147 13.40 13.81 -20.50
C GLY A 147 12.64 12.52 -20.14
N ASP A 148 13.27 11.52 -19.55
CA ASP A 148 12.57 10.35 -19.00
C ASP A 148 12.07 10.64 -17.58
N ASN A 149 10.75 10.70 -17.45
CA ASN A 149 10.02 10.86 -16.21
C ASN A 149 9.15 9.63 -15.90
N THR A 150 9.41 8.49 -16.53
CA THR A 150 8.55 7.30 -16.40
C THR A 150 8.45 6.81 -14.96
N ASP A 151 9.54 6.88 -14.18
CA ASP A 151 9.51 6.50 -12.76
C ASP A 151 8.59 7.44 -11.96
N GLU A 152 8.71 8.74 -12.18
CA GLU A 152 7.84 9.76 -11.56
C GLU A 152 6.36 9.54 -11.89
N LEU A 153 6.08 9.18 -13.15
CA LEU A 153 4.73 8.87 -13.61
C LEU A 153 4.16 7.61 -12.97
N SER A 154 5.00 6.62 -12.66
CA SER A 154 4.58 5.45 -11.88
C SER A 154 4.28 5.80 -10.42
N ILE A 155 5.05 6.72 -9.84
CA ILE A 155 4.84 7.24 -8.48
C ILE A 155 3.53 8.00 -8.41
N ASP A 156 3.29 8.93 -9.35
CA ASP A 156 2.05 9.72 -9.44
C ASP A 156 0.79 8.85 -9.58
N ALA A 157 0.92 7.68 -10.23
CA ALA A 157 -0.20 6.78 -10.45
C ALA A 157 -0.57 5.92 -9.23
N VAL A 158 0.34 5.74 -8.28
CA VAL A 158 0.18 4.75 -7.19
C VAL A 158 0.28 5.37 -5.82
N ALA A 159 1.30 6.18 -5.56
CA ALA A 159 1.59 6.65 -4.20
C ALA A 159 0.45 7.47 -3.57
N PRO A 160 -0.17 8.45 -4.26
CA PRO A 160 -1.21 9.29 -3.65
C PRO A 160 -2.50 8.54 -3.28
N ILE A 161 -2.71 7.35 -3.84
CA ILE A 161 -3.94 6.56 -3.68
C ILE A 161 -3.70 5.22 -2.99
N SER A 162 -2.51 5.02 -2.42
CA SER A 162 -2.17 3.83 -1.64
C SER A 162 -2.71 3.93 -0.21
N ASP A 163 -3.00 2.79 0.40
CA ASP A 163 -3.32 2.70 1.82
C ASP A 163 -2.08 2.67 2.70
N ILE A 164 -0.98 2.10 2.18
CA ILE A 164 0.30 1.99 2.88
C ILE A 164 1.40 2.25 1.85
N LEU A 165 2.44 2.97 2.25
CA LEU A 165 3.67 3.09 1.46
C LEU A 165 4.81 2.29 2.10
N ILE A 166 5.57 1.57 1.28
CA ILE A 166 6.82 0.90 1.68
C ILE A 166 7.95 1.46 0.82
N ILE A 167 8.77 2.32 1.42
CA ILE A 167 9.74 3.14 0.68
C ILE A 167 11.15 2.83 1.16
N ASN A 168 12.03 2.54 0.21
CA ASN A 168 13.46 2.55 0.50
C ASN A 168 13.87 3.99 0.83
N LYS A 169 14.54 4.20 1.96
CA LYS A 169 14.99 5.52 2.43
C LYS A 169 15.79 6.26 1.36
N ASP A 170 16.65 5.55 0.64
CA ASP A 170 17.44 6.13 -0.44
C ASP A 170 16.57 6.57 -1.62
N GLY A 171 15.31 6.12 -1.73
CA GLY A 171 14.34 6.49 -2.77
C GLY A 171 13.61 7.81 -2.51
N ASP A 172 13.69 8.32 -1.28
CA ASP A 172 12.98 9.50 -0.81
C ASP A 172 13.91 10.67 -0.43
N GLN A 173 15.10 10.76 -1.04
CA GLN A 173 16.07 11.81 -0.71
C GLN A 173 15.55 13.22 -1.00
N ASP A 174 14.63 13.35 -1.95
CA ASP A 174 13.93 14.60 -2.29
C ASP A 174 12.62 14.80 -1.51
N LYS A 175 12.31 13.90 -0.58
CA LYS A 175 11.10 13.87 0.26
C LYS A 175 9.80 13.72 -0.51
N ARG A 176 9.82 13.34 -1.78
CA ARG A 176 8.59 13.20 -2.58
C ARG A 176 7.58 12.23 -1.96
N PHE A 177 8.02 11.04 -1.53
CA PHE A 177 7.14 10.07 -0.88
C PHE A 177 6.70 10.55 0.49
N SER A 178 7.61 11.17 1.27
CA SER A 178 7.25 11.81 2.55
C SER A 178 6.13 12.84 2.39
N ILE A 179 6.24 13.72 1.40
CA ILE A 179 5.23 14.75 1.12
C ILE A 179 3.91 14.10 0.71
N ILE A 180 3.92 13.15 -0.23
CA ILE A 180 2.71 12.44 -0.65
C ILE A 180 2.04 11.74 0.53
N ALA A 181 2.82 11.07 1.38
CA ALA A 181 2.31 10.38 2.56
C ALA A 181 1.65 11.35 3.55
N GLU A 182 2.30 12.48 3.85
CA GLU A 182 1.79 13.50 4.76
C GLU A 182 0.51 14.15 4.22
N GLU A 183 0.50 14.56 2.95
CA GLU A 183 -0.65 15.23 2.33
C GLU A 183 -1.89 14.34 2.24
N ASN A 184 -1.71 13.02 2.12
CA ASN A 184 -2.79 12.05 1.96
C ASN A 184 -3.07 11.23 3.24
N GLY A 185 -2.35 11.48 4.33
CA GLY A 185 -2.50 10.72 5.58
C GLY A 185 -2.13 9.23 5.46
N ILE A 186 -1.21 8.89 4.56
CA ILE A 186 -0.85 7.49 4.26
C ILE A 186 0.26 7.03 5.21
N PRO A 187 0.08 5.96 5.99
CA PRO A 187 1.16 5.39 6.77
C PRO A 187 2.31 4.91 5.87
N MET A 188 3.52 5.36 6.19
CA MET A 188 4.73 5.05 5.42
C MET A 188 5.73 4.25 6.26
N VAL A 189 6.09 3.06 5.76
CA VAL A 189 7.17 2.23 6.26
C VAL A 189 8.43 2.55 5.47
N VAL A 190 9.45 3.04 6.17
CA VAL A 190 10.75 3.39 5.56
C VAL A 190 11.76 2.28 5.89
N VAL A 191 12.46 1.80 4.87
CA VAL A 191 13.47 0.74 5.01
C VAL A 191 14.79 1.15 4.36
N GLU A 192 15.93 0.76 4.91
CA GLU A 192 17.24 1.04 4.32
C GLU A 192 17.80 -0.17 3.56
N LYS A 193 17.52 -1.39 4.04
CA LYS A 193 18.15 -2.62 3.56
C LYS A 193 17.13 -3.71 3.28
N ASN A 194 17.50 -4.64 2.38
CA ASN A 194 16.65 -5.79 2.04
C ASN A 194 16.31 -6.68 3.24
N LEU A 195 17.18 -6.77 4.24
CA LEU A 195 16.91 -7.52 5.48
C LEU A 195 15.79 -6.86 6.27
N GLU A 196 15.85 -5.55 6.46
CA GLU A 196 14.82 -4.77 7.14
C GLU A 196 13.50 -4.81 6.38
N LEU A 197 13.53 -4.70 5.04
CA LEU A 197 12.34 -4.89 4.20
C LEU A 197 11.69 -6.27 4.42
N MET A 198 12.49 -7.34 4.53
CA MET A 198 11.99 -8.68 4.82
C MET A 198 11.39 -8.76 6.22
N GLU A 199 12.02 -8.15 7.23
CA GLU A 199 11.50 -8.11 8.61
C GLU A 199 10.19 -7.32 8.73
N GLU A 200 10.08 -6.18 8.04
CA GLU A 200 8.87 -5.36 8.02
C GLU A 200 7.73 -6.06 7.28
N LEU A 201 7.99 -6.66 6.11
CA LEU A 201 6.99 -7.47 5.40
C LEU A 201 6.56 -8.68 6.24
N GLY A 202 7.49 -9.32 6.94
CA GLY A 202 7.19 -10.38 7.89
C GLY A 202 6.23 -9.90 8.99
N ARG A 203 6.56 -8.81 9.67
CA ARG A 203 5.70 -8.22 10.73
C ARG A 203 4.34 -7.77 10.21
N MET A 204 4.31 -7.14 9.04
CA MET A 204 3.11 -6.59 8.41
C MET A 204 2.08 -7.69 8.09
N PHE A 205 2.52 -8.84 7.58
CA PHE A 205 1.64 -9.92 7.12
C PHE A 205 1.47 -11.09 8.11
N SER A 206 2.12 -11.05 9.28
CA SER A 206 1.99 -12.10 10.32
C SER A 206 0.95 -11.79 11.40
N ARG A 207 0.13 -10.73 11.22
CA ARG A 207 -0.86 -10.25 12.20
C ARG A 207 -2.28 -10.74 11.95
#